data_AF-A0A0W8I4T2-F1
#
_entry.id   AF-A0A0W8I4T2-F1
#
_cell.length_a   1.000
_cell.length_b   1.000
_cell.length_c   1.000
_cell.angle_alpha   90.00
_cell.angle_beta   90.00
_cell.angle_gamma   90.00
#
_symmetry.space_group_name_H-M   'P 1'
#
loop_
_entity.id
_entity.type
_entity.pdbx_description
1 polymer ?
#
loop_
_entity_poly.entity_id
_entity_poly.type
_entity_poly.pdbx_seq_one_letter_code
_entity_poly.pdbx_strand_id
1 'polypeptide(L)' 'MAERARLFAVNLRAAVGSRPLREVGALAGVDHTALSRILDGHVWPDGYTVARLEVRLGTSLWPPYEE' A
#
# COMPACT_ATOMS: atom_id res chain seq x y z
N MET A 1 -10.04 12.67 5.52
CA MET A 1 -9.80 11.25 5.16
C MET A 1 -9.09 11.08 3.82
N ALA A 2 -9.50 11.77 2.74
CA ALA A 2 -8.86 11.65 1.42
C ALA A 2 -7.34 11.89 1.43
N GLU A 3 -6.83 12.85 2.22
CA GLU A 3 -5.38 13.12 2.28
C GLU A 3 -4.57 11.97 2.88
N ARG A 4 -5.08 11.28 3.91
CA ARG A 4 -4.41 10.09 4.48
C ARG A 4 -4.36 8.94 3.48
N ALA A 5 -5.42 8.78 2.68
CA ALA A 5 -5.45 7.79 1.62
C ALA A 5 -4.43 8.09 0.51
N ARG A 6 -4.27 9.36 0.18
CA ARG A 6 -3.23 9.83 -0.75
C ARG A 6 -1.82 9.59 -0.21
N LEU A 7 -1.56 9.95 1.05
CA LEU A 7 -0.26 9.72 1.70
C LEU A 7 0.07 8.23 1.78
N PHE A 8 -0.92 7.39 2.07
CA PHE A 8 -0.74 5.94 2.02
C PHE A 8 -0.31 5.46 0.63
N ALA A 9 -0.95 5.93 -0.45
CA ALA A 9 -0.55 5.56 -1.81
C ALA A 9 0.88 6.04 -2.15
N VAL A 10 1.28 7.21 -1.68
CA VAL A 10 2.65 7.73 -1.82
C VAL A 10 3.65 6.84 -1.07
N ASN A 11 3.36 6.52 0.20
CA ASN A 11 4.20 5.64 1.02
C ASN A 11 4.29 4.24 0.41
N LEU A 12 3.17 3.70 -0.10
CA LEU A 12 3.14 2.41 -0.79
C LEU A 12 3.99 2.44 -2.05
N ARG A 13 3.93 3.52 -2.84
CA ARG A 13 4.76 3.66 -4.04
C ARG A 13 6.25 3.76 -3.70
N ALA A 14 6.59 4.49 -2.65
CA ALA A 14 7.96 4.57 -2.15
C ALA A 14 8.46 3.22 -1.63
N ALA A 15 7.62 2.49 -0.89
CA ALA A 15 7.92 1.16 -0.37
C ALA A 15 8.08 0.12 -1.48
N VAL A 16 7.22 0.14 -2.49
CA VAL A 16 7.34 -0.70 -3.69
C VAL A 16 8.67 -0.40 -4.40
N GLY A 17 9.01 0.88 -4.56
CA GLY A 17 10.22 1.33 -5.24
C GLY A 17 10.20 0.87 -6.71
N SER A 18 11.31 0.26 -7.16
CA SER A 18 11.43 -0.29 -8.51
C SER A 18 10.93 -1.73 -8.65
N ARG A 19 10.39 -2.32 -7.57
CA ARG A 19 9.89 -3.70 -7.61
C ARG A 19 8.61 -3.77 -8.46
N PRO A 20 8.44 -4.82 -9.26
CA PRO A 20 7.21 -4.97 -10.03
C PRO A 20 6.03 -5.29 -9.11
N LEU A 21 4.87 -4.68 -9.37
CA LEU A 21 3.68 -4.86 -8.52
C LEU A 21 3.22 -6.32 -8.38
N ARG A 22 3.52 -7.16 -9.39
CA ARG A 22 3.28 -8.62 -9.31
C ARG A 22 4.07 -9.30 -8.21
N GLU A 23 5.32 -8.87 -7.99
CA GLU A 23 6.20 -9.44 -6.98
C GLU A 23 5.78 -8.96 -5.59
N VAL A 24 5.48 -7.66 -5.46
CA VAL A 24 4.94 -7.10 -4.22
C VAL A 24 3.59 -7.73 -3.87
N GLY A 25 2.72 -7.95 -4.86
CA GLY A 25 1.46 -8.64 -4.72
C GLY A 25 1.65 -10.09 -4.26
N ALA A 26 2.57 -10.83 -4.88
CA ALA A 26 2.91 -12.18 -4.45
C ALA A 26 3.43 -12.24 -3.01
N LEU A 27 4.30 -11.30 -2.62
CA LEU A 27 4.85 -11.20 -1.26
C LEU A 27 3.76 -10.88 -0.22
N ALA A 28 2.84 -9.99 -0.58
CA ALA A 28 1.72 -9.58 0.25
C ALA A 28 0.50 -10.51 0.13
N GLY A 29 0.50 -11.50 -0.75
CA GLY A 29 -0.70 -12.29 -1.05
C GLY A 29 -1.90 -11.41 -1.47
N VAL A 30 -1.63 -10.34 -2.22
CA VAL A 30 -2.62 -9.40 -2.77
C VAL A 30 -2.50 -9.42 -4.29
N ASP A 31 -3.62 -9.36 -4.99
CA ASP A 31 -3.57 -9.31 -6.44
C ASP A 31 -2.92 -8.00 -6.95
N HIS A 32 -2.03 -8.13 -7.94
CA HIS A 32 -1.32 -7.01 -8.54
C HIS A 32 -2.23 -5.94 -9.14
N THR A 33 -3.40 -6.33 -9.65
CA THR A 33 -4.43 -5.41 -10.17
C THR A 33 -5.07 -4.62 -9.03
N ALA A 34 -5.30 -5.26 -7.88
CA ALA A 34 -5.78 -4.58 -6.68
C ALA A 34 -4.74 -3.56 -6.20
N LEU A 35 -3.46 -3.93 -6.15
CA LEU A 35 -2.36 -3.01 -5.84
C LEU A 35 -2.31 -1.81 -6.79
N SER A 36 -2.46 -2.03 -8.10
CA SER A 36 -2.52 -0.92 -9.07
C SER A 36 -3.70 0.01 -8.77
N ARG A 37 -4.90 -0.53 -8.57
CA ARG A 37 -6.10 0.28 -8.29
C ARG A 37 -5.99 1.06 -6.98
N ILE A 38 -5.28 0.52 -5.99
CA ILE A 38 -4.99 1.21 -4.73
C ILE A 38 -4.03 2.37 -4.97
N LEU A 39 -2.95 2.14 -5.71
CA LEU A 39 -1.96 3.17 -6.07
C LEU A 39 -2.56 4.30 -6.92
N ASP A 40 -3.50 3.97 -7.80
CA ASP A 40 -4.25 4.92 -8.62
C ASP A 40 -5.38 5.62 -7.84
N GLY A 41 -5.62 5.24 -6.58
CA GLY A 41 -6.67 5.83 -5.73
C GLY A 41 -8.09 5.42 -6.10
N HIS A 42 -8.27 4.38 -6.92
CA HIS A 42 -9.58 3.88 -7.34
C HIS A 42 -10.27 3.04 -6.27
N VAL A 43 -9.51 2.34 -5.43
CA VAL A 43 -10.06 1.48 -4.36
C VAL A 43 -9.23 1.62 -3.09
N TRP A 44 -9.87 1.36 -1.96
CA TRP A 44 -9.23 1.38 -0.66
C TRP A 44 -9.05 -0.05 -0.13
N PRO A 45 -7.83 -0.45 0.30
CA PRO A 45 -7.63 -1.76 0.91
C PRO A 45 -8.28 -1.82 2.29
N ASP A 46 -8.74 -3.02 2.67
CA ASP A 46 -9.14 -3.28 4.04
C ASP A 46 -7.93 -3.24 5.01
N GLY A 47 -8.22 -3.10 6.31
CA GLY A 47 -7.17 -3.01 7.34
C GLY A 47 -6.26 -4.24 7.42
N TYR A 48 -6.75 -5.41 7.02
CA TYR A 48 -5.95 -6.63 6.99
C TYR A 48 -4.93 -6.62 5.85
N THR A 49 -5.35 -6.16 4.67
CA THR A 49 -4.49 -5.94 3.51
C THR A 49 -3.42 -4.90 3.82
N VAL A 50 -3.77 -3.80 4.50
CA VAL A 50 -2.80 -2.78 4.95
C VAL A 50 -1.76 -3.39 5.88
N ALA A 51 -2.20 -4.03 6.98
CA ALA A 51 -1.28 -4.62 7.96
C ALA A 51 -0.36 -5.65 7.32
N ARG A 52 -0.89 -6.46 6.40
CA ARG A 52 -0.10 -7.46 5.68
C ARG A 52 0.95 -6.83 4.77
N LEU A 53 0.60 -5.76 4.05
CA LEU A 53 1.55 -5.01 3.24
C LEU A 53 2.67 -4.42 4.11
N GLU A 54 2.34 -3.81 5.25
CA GLU A 54 3.32 -3.24 6.16
C GLU A 54 4.29 -4.30 6.70
N VAL A 55 3.77 -5.46 7.13
CA VAL A 55 4.60 -6.58 7.61
C VAL A 55 5.50 -7.14 6.52
N ARG A 56 5.00 -7.26 5.28
CA ARG A 56 5.75 -7.86 4.17
C ARG A 56 6.74 -6.91 3.52
N LEU A 57 6.43 -5.62 3.51
CA LEU A 57 7.31 -4.57 3.02
C LEU A 57 8.28 -4.08 4.10
N GLY A 58 8.04 -4.42 5.37
CA GLY A 58 8.87 -4.04 6.50
C GLY A 58 8.84 -2.54 6.78
N THR A 59 7.77 -1.85 6.42
CA THR A 59 7.66 -0.39 6.50
C THR A 59 6.25 0.01 6.86
N SER A 60 6.10 1.06 7.66
CA SER A 60 4.78 1.61 7.96
C SER A 60 4.32 2.44 6.76
N LEU A 61 3.19 2.02 6.20
CA LEU A 61 2.55 2.67 5.06
C LEU A 61 1.57 3.73 5.53
N TRP A 62 1.02 3.56 6.74
CA TRP A 62 0.10 4.53 7.31
C TRP A 62 0.84 5.80 7.75
N PRO A 63 0.38 7.00 7.35
CA PRO A 63 1.00 8.24 7.82
C PRO A 63 0.82 8.37 9.35
N PRO A 64 1.84 8.86 10.08
CA PRO A 64 1.73 9.06 11.52
C PRO A 64 0.57 10.02 11.83
N TYR A 65 -0.06 9.80 13.00
CA TYR A 65 -0.99 10.77 13.53
C TYR A 65 -0.13 11.91 14.11
N GLU A 66 0.12 12.95 13.32
CA GLU A 66 0.60 14.21 13.91
C GLU A 66 -0.55 14.79 14.75
N GLU A 67 -0.27 15.03 16.03
CA GLU A 67 -1.19 15.65 17.01
C GLU A 67 -1.40 17.14 16.72
#